data_AF-A0AAN7UYY7-F1
#
_entry.id   AF-A0AAN7UYY7-F1
#
_cell.length_a   1.000
_cell.length_b   1.000
_cell.length_c   1.000
_cell.angle_alpha   90.00
_cell.angle_beta   90.00
_cell.angle_gamma   90.00
#
_symmetry.space_group_name_H-M   'P 1'
#
loop_
_entity.id
_entity.type
_entity.pdbx_description
1 polymer ?
#
loop_
_entity_poly.entity_id
_entity_poly.type
_entity_poly.pdbx_seq_one_letter_code
_entity_poly.pdbx_strand_id
1 'polypeptide(L)'
;MSILICLTSVGSLVNFAACPSPFFLCPKLATVSCVSSHYLNLSQTGRLCLSITLNPTTNMDITGYAFIAGGGKQESDARTLVQPGTNRGLTLHRSGIGRACALGLAKDGAAGVLVADLNVDAARAVAAECNAVTSSPNFVAKHVQLDVTQEASVQQAVDYMLKLFGRIDYCINCAGIGVETPRDISTADYSEFSRFLKIHVDGTFLLTRIMSATMRVQEPKLIGSKDSGRGSCRGSIVILGSGSSFVATPSMVQYTTAKHAVLGLTKNAGEPKPWFTLSCMLLASFREFYVKLTCGTTYVALDNAAHGIRVNCLCPSWADTPMVQRARDGGVDIDTYIKALVPLGRIATAEEVADTAIFFAGYVSSFPAPGLRRTVRHITGHNAEGKGIFLSTDDGDHHRIIGDKQAIGNIIYSTNQTPADLNDDVDLKYAKENEPGLHVHNGSVARMIDFGPNVLSPMHRAVSLDYGVVLEGEFKLILDSGEERIMRQGDVSVNRSSAHQWHNITGNGTMPGRMLFILLDCKPVVINGVALGQELNELQPYYEGR
;
A
#
# COMPACT_ATOMS: atom_id res chain seq x y z
N MET A 1 -7.91 -37.78 -50.68
CA MET A 1 -6.67 -37.02 -50.92
C MET A 1 -6.30 -36.40 -49.59
N SER A 2 -5.53 -37.16 -48.81
CA SER A 2 -5.11 -36.81 -47.45
C SER A 2 -3.60 -36.95 -47.45
N ILE A 3 -2.87 -35.89 -47.09
CA ILE A 3 -1.44 -35.99 -46.86
C ILE A 3 -1.20 -35.81 -45.37
N LEU A 4 -1.06 -36.98 -44.75
CA LEU A 4 -0.40 -37.27 -43.50
C LEU A 4 1.12 -37.07 -43.72
N ILE A 5 1.79 -36.32 -42.86
CA ILE A 5 3.22 -36.54 -42.60
C ILE A 5 3.37 -36.72 -41.10
N CYS A 6 3.52 -37.99 -40.72
CA CYS A 6 4.04 -38.46 -39.46
C CYS A 6 5.55 -38.68 -39.63
N LEU A 7 6.30 -38.55 -38.54
CA LEU A 7 7.64 -39.08 -38.20
C LEU A 7 8.36 -38.02 -37.35
N THR A 8 9.01 -38.28 -36.21
CA THR A 8 9.12 -39.40 -35.26
C THR A 8 10.06 -38.85 -34.18
N SER A 9 9.91 -39.29 -32.94
CA SER A 9 10.89 -39.06 -31.88
C SER A 9 12.26 -39.61 -32.26
N VAL A 10 13.29 -38.76 -32.22
CA VAL A 10 14.69 -39.20 -32.17
C VAL A 10 15.36 -38.42 -31.05
N GLY A 11 15.74 -39.14 -30.00
CA GLY A 11 16.66 -38.63 -29.00
C GLY A 11 18.02 -38.39 -29.64
N SER A 12 18.56 -37.20 -29.44
CA SER A 12 19.94 -36.89 -29.80
C SER A 12 20.52 -35.98 -28.74
N LEU A 13 21.51 -36.52 -28.03
CA LEU A 13 22.48 -35.82 -27.21
C LEU A 13 22.96 -34.54 -27.91
N VAL A 14 22.84 -33.40 -27.23
CA VAL A 14 23.67 -32.23 -27.54
C VAL A 14 24.59 -32.02 -26.34
N ASN A 15 25.87 -32.32 -26.59
CA ASN A 15 26.99 -32.12 -25.69
C ASN A 15 27.08 -30.66 -25.23
N PHE A 16 27.23 -30.47 -23.92
CA PHE A 16 27.72 -29.24 -23.33
C PHE A 16 29.13 -28.97 -23.87
N ALA A 17 29.29 -27.90 -24.66
CA ALA A 17 30.58 -27.28 -24.88
C ALA A 17 30.90 -26.38 -23.68
N ALA A 18 32.03 -26.66 -23.04
CA ALA A 18 32.53 -26.02 -21.84
C ALA A 18 32.78 -24.52 -22.04
N CYS A 19 32.32 -23.72 -21.07
CA CYS A 19 32.86 -22.39 -20.80
C CYS A 19 33.69 -22.48 -19.51
N PRO A 20 35.01 -22.17 -19.52
CA PRO A 20 35.84 -22.27 -18.34
C PRO A 20 35.92 -20.92 -17.62
N SER A 21 35.42 -20.83 -16.39
CA SER A 21 36.09 -20.15 -15.25
C SER A 21 35.15 -20.02 -14.04
N PRO A 22 35.71 -19.97 -12.81
CA PRO A 22 35.07 -20.53 -11.62
C PRO A 22 34.52 -19.45 -10.69
N PHE A 23 33.27 -19.61 -10.24
CA PHE A 23 32.81 -18.95 -9.01
C PHE A 23 31.98 -19.94 -8.17
N PHE A 24 32.58 -20.32 -7.04
CA PHE A 24 32.06 -20.95 -5.83
C PHE A 24 30.60 -21.46 -5.83
N LEU A 25 30.43 -22.78 -5.90
CA LEU A 25 29.24 -23.50 -5.44
C LEU A 25 29.21 -23.57 -3.90
N CYS A 26 28.07 -23.24 -3.31
CA CYS A 26 27.66 -23.73 -2.00
C CYS A 26 26.50 -24.73 -2.19
N PRO A 27 26.59 -25.98 -1.71
CA PRO A 27 25.58 -27.01 -1.97
C PRO A 27 24.56 -27.08 -0.83
N LYS A 28 23.26 -27.01 -1.15
CA LYS A 28 22.14 -27.64 -0.41
C LYS A 28 20.82 -27.39 -1.15
N LEU A 29 20.56 -28.20 -2.17
CA LEU A 29 19.23 -28.43 -2.73
C LEU A 29 18.70 -29.72 -2.09
N ALA A 30 17.71 -29.59 -1.22
CA ALA A 30 16.91 -30.72 -0.74
C ALA A 30 15.51 -30.62 -1.39
N THR A 31 15.21 -31.68 -2.14
CA THR A 31 13.90 -32.17 -2.61
C THR A 31 12.66 -31.61 -1.92
N VAL A 32 11.77 -30.96 -2.68
CA VAL A 32 10.37 -30.73 -2.31
C VAL A 32 9.50 -31.79 -2.98
N SER A 33 8.89 -32.62 -2.16
CA SER A 33 7.86 -33.61 -2.52
C SER A 33 6.54 -32.90 -2.80
N CYS A 34 5.92 -33.21 -3.94
CA CYS A 34 4.52 -32.93 -4.22
C CYS A 34 3.62 -33.72 -3.28
N VAL A 35 2.67 -33.05 -2.63
CA VAL A 35 1.41 -33.66 -2.18
C VAL A 35 0.25 -32.79 -2.67
N SER A 36 -0.68 -33.47 -3.33
CA SER A 36 -1.75 -32.98 -4.17
C SER A 36 -3.06 -32.71 -3.43
N SER A 37 -3.86 -31.79 -4.02
CA SER A 37 -5.34 -31.78 -4.18
C SER A 37 -6.23 -31.70 -2.92
N HIS A 38 -7.39 -31.03 -2.87
CA HIS A 38 -8.24 -30.20 -3.74
C HIS A 38 -9.39 -29.69 -2.84
N TYR A 39 -9.99 -28.51 -3.11
CA TYR A 39 -11.44 -28.33 -3.36
C TYR A 39 -11.72 -26.84 -3.66
N LEU A 40 -11.75 -26.53 -4.95
CA LEU A 40 -12.28 -25.31 -5.55
C LEU A 40 -13.78 -25.52 -5.76
N ASN A 41 -14.64 -24.65 -5.22
CA ASN A 41 -16.03 -24.59 -5.63
C ASN A 41 -16.17 -23.49 -6.71
N LEU A 42 -16.23 -23.93 -7.96
CA LEU A 42 -16.42 -23.10 -9.15
C LEU A 42 -17.89 -22.67 -9.25
N SER A 43 -18.19 -21.40 -8.98
CA SER A 43 -19.44 -20.80 -9.47
C SER A 43 -19.30 -20.48 -10.96
N GLN A 44 -20.36 -20.78 -11.72
CA GLN A 44 -20.41 -20.94 -13.19
C GLN A 44 -20.18 -19.67 -14.05
N THR A 45 -19.45 -18.66 -13.57
CA THR A 45 -19.09 -17.49 -14.39
C THR A 45 -17.60 -17.15 -14.42
N GLY A 46 -16.73 -17.89 -13.71
CA GLY A 46 -15.27 -17.76 -13.86
C GLY A 46 -14.72 -16.34 -13.66
N ARG A 47 -15.40 -15.49 -12.88
CA ARG A 47 -14.98 -14.10 -12.62
C ARG A 47 -14.72 -13.91 -11.12
N LEU A 48 -13.45 -13.73 -10.77
CA LEU A 48 -13.06 -13.23 -9.47
C LEU A 48 -13.25 -11.71 -9.47
N CYS A 49 -14.30 -11.21 -8.82
CA CYS A 49 -14.59 -9.78 -8.75
C CYS A 49 -14.06 -9.23 -7.42
N LEU A 50 -12.96 -8.46 -7.45
CA LEU A 50 -12.45 -7.74 -6.28
C LEU A 50 -13.04 -6.32 -6.30
N SER A 51 -14.16 -6.11 -5.62
CA SER A 51 -14.70 -4.77 -5.37
C SER A 51 -13.89 -4.12 -4.24
N ILE A 52 -13.02 -3.16 -4.56
CA ILE A 52 -12.47 -2.26 -3.54
C ILE A 52 -13.51 -1.15 -3.35
N THR A 53 -14.36 -1.30 -2.34
CA THR A 53 -15.19 -0.21 -1.82
C THR A 53 -14.36 0.50 -0.76
N LEU A 54 -13.68 1.59 -1.13
CA LEU A 54 -13.08 2.49 -0.14
C LEU A 54 -14.23 3.23 0.55
N ASN A 55 -14.39 2.98 1.84
CA ASN A 55 -15.37 3.67 2.68
C ASN A 55 -14.96 5.15 2.77
N PRO A 56 -15.83 6.15 2.51
CA PRO A 56 -15.46 7.57 2.37
C PRO A 56 -15.06 8.28 3.68
N THR A 57 -14.60 7.54 4.68
CA THR A 57 -14.17 8.07 5.98
C THR A 57 -12.82 7.49 6.37
N THR A 58 -11.80 7.67 5.53
CA THR A 58 -10.40 7.39 5.90
C THR A 58 -9.85 8.58 6.69
N ASN A 59 -10.01 8.57 8.01
CA ASN A 59 -9.30 9.49 8.91
C ASN A 59 -7.80 9.13 8.95
N MET A 60 -7.09 9.33 7.84
CA MET A 60 -5.64 9.25 7.81
C MET A 60 -5.06 10.41 8.62
N ASP A 61 -4.08 10.14 9.47
CA ASP A 61 -3.46 11.16 10.34
C ASP A 61 -2.42 11.95 9.54
N ILE A 62 -2.88 12.68 8.52
CA ILE A 62 -2.05 13.50 7.64
C ILE A 62 -1.94 14.87 8.29
N THR A 63 -0.82 15.16 8.94
CA THR A 63 -0.64 16.41 9.69
C THR A 63 0.47 17.30 9.11
N GLY A 64 1.11 16.86 8.03
CA GLY A 64 2.22 17.55 7.37
C GLY A 64 1.80 18.46 6.21
N TYR A 65 2.80 19.02 5.53
CA TYR A 65 2.63 19.88 4.36
C TYR A 65 2.92 19.12 3.06
N ALA A 66 2.01 19.20 2.09
CA ALA A 66 2.12 18.48 0.83
C ALA A 66 2.45 19.40 -0.35
N PHE A 67 3.33 18.91 -1.22
CA PHE A 67 3.66 19.48 -2.52
C PHE A 67 3.04 18.61 -3.62
N ILE A 68 2.22 19.20 -4.47
CA ILE A 68 1.56 18.49 -5.58
C ILE A 68 2.07 19.06 -6.89
N ALA A 69 2.85 18.27 -7.65
CA ALA A 69 3.21 18.62 -9.02
C ALA A 69 2.13 18.12 -9.98
N GLY A 70 1.39 19.04 -10.58
CA GLY A 70 0.36 18.79 -11.58
C GLY A 70 0.93 18.55 -12.98
N GLY A 71 0.07 18.05 -13.87
CA GLY A 71 0.39 17.65 -15.24
C GLY A 71 -0.31 18.51 -16.29
N GLY A 72 -0.35 19.83 -16.11
CA GLY A 72 -1.03 20.73 -17.04
C GLY A 72 -0.37 20.81 -18.43
N LYS A 73 -1.24 20.81 -19.45
CA LYS A 73 -0.95 21.39 -20.77
C LYS A 73 -1.39 22.86 -20.76
N GLN A 74 -0.69 23.70 -21.51
CA GLN A 74 -1.10 25.07 -21.84
C GLN A 74 -2.42 25.03 -22.64
N GLU A 75 -3.39 25.89 -22.33
CA GLU A 75 -4.71 25.96 -23.01
C GLU A 75 -4.61 26.32 -24.51
N SER A 76 -3.45 26.75 -25.00
CA SER A 76 -3.29 27.32 -26.35
C SER A 76 -3.43 26.35 -27.53
N ASP A 77 -3.50 25.03 -27.29
CA ASP A 77 -3.65 24.02 -28.36
C ASP A 77 -5.07 23.41 -28.45
N ALA A 78 -6.04 23.91 -27.67
CA ALA A 78 -7.43 23.54 -27.86
C ALA A 78 -7.94 24.19 -29.16
N ARG A 79 -7.86 23.48 -30.30
CA ARG A 79 -8.69 23.80 -31.46
C ARG A 79 -10.15 23.74 -31.02
N THR A 80 -10.74 24.91 -30.87
CA THR A 80 -12.14 25.16 -30.60
C THR A 80 -13.02 24.48 -31.65
N LEU A 81 -13.39 23.21 -31.44
CA LEU A 81 -14.53 22.60 -32.11
C LEU A 81 -15.79 22.94 -31.30
N VAL A 82 -16.18 24.22 -31.33
CA VAL A 82 -17.54 24.61 -30.94
C VAL A 82 -18.45 24.21 -32.09
N GLN A 83 -19.22 23.13 -31.88
CA GLN A 83 -20.43 22.94 -32.67
C GLN A 83 -21.48 23.96 -32.18
N PRO A 84 -21.99 24.86 -33.04
CA PRO A 84 -23.01 25.81 -32.63
C PRO A 84 -24.33 25.08 -32.38
N GLY A 85 -24.89 25.16 -31.16
CA GLY A 85 -26.28 24.76 -30.94
C GLY A 85 -26.66 24.16 -29.58
N THR A 86 -25.72 23.80 -28.71
CA THR A 86 -26.05 23.23 -27.39
C THR A 86 -25.81 24.23 -26.25
N ASN A 87 -26.86 24.97 -25.90
CA ASN A 87 -26.97 25.73 -24.64
C ASN A 87 -27.09 24.79 -23.43
N ARG A 88 -26.07 23.97 -23.18
CA ARG A 88 -25.84 23.34 -21.88
C ARG A 88 -24.53 23.90 -21.36
N GLY A 89 -24.63 24.75 -20.34
CA GLY A 89 -23.46 25.27 -19.62
C GLY A 89 -22.52 24.13 -19.26
N LEU A 90 -21.32 24.16 -19.83
CA LEU A 90 -20.29 23.14 -19.63
C LEU A 90 -19.76 23.29 -18.21
N THR A 91 -20.48 22.68 -17.27
CA THR A 91 -20.09 22.59 -15.86
C THR A 91 -18.78 21.81 -15.82
N LEU A 92 -17.76 22.37 -15.17
CA LEU A 92 -16.36 21.92 -14.96
C LEU A 92 -16.19 20.47 -14.44
N HIS A 93 -16.73 19.47 -15.15
CA HIS A 93 -16.54 18.05 -14.85
C HIS A 93 -15.32 17.56 -15.62
N ARG A 94 -14.18 17.43 -14.92
CA ARG A 94 -13.13 16.38 -15.06
C ARG A 94 -11.80 16.88 -14.51
N SER A 95 -11.49 16.55 -13.26
CA SER A 95 -10.22 16.90 -12.62
C SER A 95 -9.18 15.78 -12.72
N GLY A 96 -7.93 16.10 -13.04
CA GLY A 96 -6.84 15.12 -13.06
C GLY A 96 -6.45 14.59 -11.67
N ILE A 97 -5.69 13.49 -11.63
CA ILE A 97 -5.22 12.81 -10.39
C ILE A 97 -4.59 13.78 -9.39
N GLY A 98 -3.80 14.76 -9.85
CA GLY A 98 -3.20 15.78 -8.99
C GLY A 98 -4.21 16.62 -8.20
N ARG A 99 -5.31 17.05 -8.84
CA ARG A 99 -6.39 17.78 -8.15
C ARG A 99 -7.09 16.87 -7.12
N ALA A 100 -7.37 15.62 -7.46
CA ALA A 100 -7.98 14.67 -6.54
C ALA A 100 -7.08 14.44 -5.30
N CYS A 101 -5.76 14.30 -5.48
CA CYS A 101 -4.80 14.21 -4.38
C CYS A 101 -4.81 15.46 -3.50
N ALA A 102 -4.78 16.66 -4.10
CA ALA A 102 -4.79 17.91 -3.36
C ALA A 102 -6.06 18.09 -2.51
N LEU A 103 -7.23 17.73 -3.06
CA LEU A 103 -8.49 17.78 -2.34
C LEU A 103 -8.61 16.71 -1.26
N GLY A 104 -8.13 15.49 -1.52
CA GLY A 104 -8.10 14.42 -0.53
C GLY A 104 -7.22 14.80 0.67
N LEU A 105 -6.02 15.31 0.43
CA LEU A 105 -5.14 15.81 1.50
C LEU A 105 -5.76 16.93 2.33
N ALA A 106 -6.49 17.86 1.68
CA ALA A 106 -7.17 18.95 2.37
C ALA A 106 -8.34 18.46 3.25
N LYS A 107 -9.02 17.38 2.85
CA LYS A 107 -10.11 16.72 3.59
C LYS A 107 -9.57 15.85 4.73
N ASP A 108 -8.46 15.16 4.48
CA ASP A 108 -7.81 14.22 5.42
C ASP A 108 -6.94 14.94 6.47
N GLY A 109 -7.01 16.27 6.54
CA GLY A 109 -6.47 17.04 7.66
C GLY A 109 -5.02 17.51 7.51
N ALA A 110 -4.45 17.47 6.31
CA ALA A 110 -3.11 18.02 6.05
C ALA A 110 -2.98 19.45 6.62
N ALA A 111 -1.79 19.88 7.03
CA ALA A 111 -1.61 21.24 7.55
C ALA A 111 -1.60 22.29 6.43
N GLY A 112 -1.21 21.90 5.22
CA GLY A 112 -1.24 22.77 4.05
C GLY A 112 -0.82 22.06 2.77
N VAL A 113 -1.19 22.64 1.64
CA VAL A 113 -0.92 22.10 0.30
C VAL A 113 -0.38 23.20 -0.61
N LEU A 114 0.71 22.94 -1.32
CA LEU A 114 1.14 23.75 -2.46
C LEU A 114 0.84 23.01 -3.75
N VAL A 115 -0.03 23.59 -4.57
CA VAL A 115 -0.37 23.08 -5.91
C VAL A 115 0.54 23.75 -6.94
N ALA A 116 1.40 22.97 -7.56
CA ALA A 116 2.37 23.44 -8.53
C ALA A 116 2.02 22.90 -9.91
N ASP A 117 1.85 23.76 -10.92
CA ASP A 117 1.52 23.32 -12.29
C ASP A 117 2.09 24.30 -13.32
N LEU A 118 2.30 23.84 -14.55
CA LEU A 118 2.69 24.71 -15.67
C LEU A 118 1.59 25.75 -15.96
N ASN A 119 0.32 25.35 -15.82
CA ASN A 119 -0.84 26.24 -15.88
C ASN A 119 -1.15 26.80 -14.47
N VAL A 120 -0.69 28.03 -14.24
CA VAL A 120 -0.83 28.72 -12.95
C VAL A 120 -2.30 29.02 -12.58
N ASP A 121 -3.18 29.26 -13.55
CA ASP A 121 -4.59 29.55 -13.30
C ASP A 121 -5.34 28.28 -12.87
N ALA A 122 -5.02 27.13 -13.50
CA ALA A 122 -5.52 25.84 -13.07
C ALA A 122 -5.06 25.50 -11.65
N ALA A 123 -3.77 25.71 -11.34
CA ALA A 123 -3.25 25.52 -9.98
C ALA A 123 -3.94 26.44 -8.95
N ARG A 124 -4.21 27.69 -9.32
CA ARG A 124 -4.93 28.66 -8.49
C ARG A 124 -6.35 28.19 -8.17
N ALA A 125 -7.08 27.69 -9.17
CA ALA A 125 -8.42 27.17 -8.99
C ALA A 125 -8.43 25.98 -8.02
N VAL A 126 -7.53 25.01 -8.18
CA VAL A 126 -7.40 23.85 -7.27
C VAL A 126 -7.10 24.31 -5.84
N ALA A 127 -6.17 25.25 -5.66
CA ALA A 127 -5.83 25.76 -4.34
C ALA A 127 -7.03 26.47 -3.67
N ALA A 128 -7.82 27.22 -4.44
CA ALA A 128 -9.04 27.85 -3.93
C ALA A 128 -10.07 26.79 -3.49
N GLU A 129 -10.23 25.72 -4.26
CA GLU A 129 -11.11 24.61 -3.90
C GLU A 129 -10.63 23.87 -2.64
N CYS A 130 -9.33 23.59 -2.51
CA CYS A 130 -8.75 22.99 -1.29
C CYS A 130 -9.07 23.82 -0.04
N ASN A 131 -8.94 25.16 -0.13
CA ASN A 131 -9.30 26.06 0.97
C ASN A 131 -10.80 26.07 1.27
N ALA A 132 -11.67 25.78 0.29
CA ALA A 132 -13.11 25.75 0.47
C ALA A 132 -13.65 24.43 1.04
N VAL A 133 -12.96 23.30 0.80
CA VAL A 133 -13.42 21.96 1.23
C VAL A 133 -12.88 21.52 2.58
N THR A 134 -11.84 22.18 3.10
CA THR A 134 -11.22 21.79 4.38
C THR A 134 -12.10 22.18 5.56
N SER A 135 -12.11 21.34 6.59
CA SER A 135 -12.75 21.64 7.88
C SER A 135 -11.79 22.32 8.87
N SER A 136 -10.51 22.42 8.55
CA SER A 136 -9.47 22.95 9.45
C SER A 136 -9.30 24.47 9.28
N PRO A 137 -9.45 25.28 10.34
CA PRO A 137 -9.28 26.73 10.23
C PRO A 137 -7.82 27.17 10.00
N ASN A 138 -6.86 26.27 10.24
CA ASN A 138 -5.42 26.54 10.09
C ASN A 138 -4.84 26.00 8.79
N PHE A 139 -5.66 25.32 7.97
CA PHE A 139 -5.22 24.82 6.67
C PHE A 139 -4.92 25.96 5.71
N VAL A 140 -3.83 25.84 4.96
CA VAL A 140 -3.51 26.79 3.89
C VAL A 140 -3.16 26.03 2.62
N ALA A 141 -3.95 26.26 1.57
CA ALA A 141 -3.58 25.90 0.20
C ALA A 141 -3.09 27.12 -0.60
N LYS A 142 -1.94 26.98 -1.25
CA LYS A 142 -1.38 27.96 -2.19
C LYS A 142 -1.08 27.31 -3.53
N HIS A 143 -0.72 28.14 -4.51
CA HIS A 143 -0.35 27.70 -5.85
C HIS A 143 0.98 28.33 -6.29
N VAL A 144 1.66 27.69 -7.23
CA VAL A 144 2.87 28.22 -7.90
C VAL A 144 2.97 27.69 -9.32
N GLN A 145 3.61 28.43 -10.21
CA GLN A 145 3.94 27.92 -11.54
C GLN A 145 5.15 26.97 -11.46
N LEU A 146 5.06 25.83 -12.14
CA LEU A 146 6.13 24.83 -12.19
C LEU A 146 6.30 24.25 -13.60
N ASP A 147 7.46 24.49 -14.18
CA ASP A 147 7.95 23.74 -15.34
C ASP A 147 8.96 22.70 -14.87
N VAL A 148 8.54 21.43 -14.83
CA VAL A 148 9.41 20.32 -14.39
C VAL A 148 10.62 20.13 -15.30
N THR A 149 10.62 20.64 -16.54
CA THR A 149 11.76 20.50 -17.46
C THR A 149 12.91 21.46 -17.15
N GLN A 150 12.66 22.46 -16.28
CA GLN A 150 13.61 23.51 -15.93
C GLN A 150 14.01 23.39 -14.45
N GLU A 151 15.28 23.09 -14.19
CA GLU A 151 15.81 22.93 -12.83
C GLU A 151 15.55 24.17 -11.96
N ALA A 152 15.75 25.37 -12.51
CA ALA A 152 15.51 26.62 -11.81
C ALA A 152 14.04 26.80 -11.40
N SER A 153 13.09 26.35 -12.24
CA SER A 153 11.66 26.42 -11.92
C SER A 153 11.30 25.45 -10.79
N VAL A 154 11.84 24.23 -10.82
CA VAL A 154 11.67 23.25 -9.73
C VAL A 154 12.24 23.78 -8.42
N GLN A 155 13.45 24.35 -8.45
CA GLN A 155 14.09 24.92 -7.26
C GLN A 155 13.27 26.09 -6.70
N GLN A 156 12.80 27.02 -7.54
CA GLN A 156 11.97 28.15 -7.11
C GLN A 156 10.65 27.70 -6.46
N ALA A 157 10.00 26.66 -6.98
CA ALA A 157 8.79 26.11 -6.39
C ALA A 157 9.04 25.47 -5.01
N VAL A 158 10.17 24.77 -4.87
CA VAL A 158 10.62 24.18 -3.59
C VAL A 158 10.97 25.28 -2.58
N ASP A 159 11.72 26.30 -2.99
CA ASP A 159 12.08 27.43 -2.15
C ASP A 159 10.83 28.20 -1.67
N TYR A 160 9.83 28.34 -2.55
CA TYR A 160 8.55 28.93 -2.20
C TYR A 160 7.77 28.09 -1.17
N MET A 161 7.74 26.76 -1.33
CA MET A 161 7.17 25.83 -0.36
C MET A 161 7.84 25.96 1.01
N LEU A 162 9.18 26.00 1.04
CA LEU A 162 9.96 26.16 2.26
C LEU A 162 9.75 27.53 2.90
N LYS A 163 9.65 28.61 2.11
CA LYS A 163 9.31 29.94 2.63
C LYS A 163 7.93 29.99 3.25
N LEU A 164 6.98 29.23 2.70
CA LEU A 164 5.59 29.23 3.13
C LEU A 164 5.34 28.37 4.38
N PHE A 165 5.93 27.16 4.43
CA PHE A 165 5.62 26.16 5.46
C PHE A 165 6.84 25.70 6.28
N GLY A 166 8.06 26.09 5.88
CA GLY A 166 9.31 25.71 6.53
C GLY A 166 9.79 24.29 6.25
N ARG A 167 8.98 23.43 5.61
CA ARG A 167 9.29 22.02 5.31
C ARG A 167 8.35 21.44 4.25
N ILE A 168 8.68 20.24 3.79
CA ILE A 168 7.93 19.43 2.83
C ILE A 168 7.83 18.01 3.38
N ASP A 169 6.63 17.58 3.76
CA ASP A 169 6.41 16.25 4.34
C ASP A 169 5.99 15.24 3.28
N TYR A 170 5.21 15.68 2.29
CA TYR A 170 4.69 14.84 1.21
C TYR A 170 4.95 15.50 -0.14
N CYS A 171 5.40 14.74 -1.13
CA CYS A 171 5.49 15.16 -2.52
C CYS A 171 4.74 14.15 -3.40
N ILE A 172 3.73 14.61 -4.13
CA ILE A 172 3.03 13.77 -5.12
C ILE A 172 3.31 14.34 -6.51
N ASN A 173 4.08 13.59 -7.29
CA ASN A 173 4.45 13.95 -8.65
C ASN A 173 3.48 13.32 -9.66
N CYS A 174 2.52 14.12 -10.12
CA CYS A 174 1.55 13.78 -11.15
C CYS A 174 1.91 14.41 -12.52
N ALA A 175 3.08 15.05 -12.65
CA ALA A 175 3.45 15.77 -13.86
C ALA A 175 3.65 14.81 -15.05
N GLY A 176 3.09 15.17 -16.20
CA GLY A 176 3.21 14.39 -17.41
C GLY A 176 2.23 14.80 -18.51
N ILE A 177 2.51 14.35 -19.73
CA ILE A 177 1.68 14.57 -20.92
C ILE A 177 1.18 13.25 -21.50
N GLY A 178 0.11 13.33 -22.30
CA GLY A 178 -0.44 12.19 -23.06
C GLY A 178 0.03 12.23 -24.51
N VAL A 179 0.05 11.06 -25.17
CA VAL A 179 0.49 10.94 -26.58
C VAL A 179 -0.40 11.79 -27.47
N GLU A 180 0.21 12.59 -28.35
CA GLU A 180 -0.50 13.43 -29.30
C GLU A 180 -0.66 12.73 -30.65
N THR A 181 0.41 12.11 -31.14
CA THR A 181 0.40 11.42 -32.43
C THR A 181 0.81 9.94 -32.26
N PRO A 182 -0.16 9.02 -32.09
CA PRO A 182 0.14 7.60 -32.04
C PRO A 182 0.70 7.12 -33.37
N ARG A 183 1.92 6.58 -33.37
CA ARG A 183 2.58 6.05 -34.58
C ARG A 183 3.36 4.78 -34.29
N ASP A 184 3.39 3.88 -35.26
CA ASP A 184 4.28 2.73 -35.22
C ASP A 184 5.75 3.17 -35.07
N ILE A 185 6.58 2.31 -34.47
CA ILE A 185 7.99 2.63 -34.18
C ILE A 185 8.77 3.07 -35.41
N SER A 186 8.46 2.52 -36.61
CA SER A 186 9.13 2.88 -37.86
C SER A 186 8.82 4.30 -38.35
N THR A 187 7.76 4.92 -37.84
CA THR A 187 7.28 6.25 -38.26
C THR A 187 7.12 7.23 -37.10
N ALA A 188 7.56 6.82 -35.90
CA ALA A 188 7.46 7.59 -34.67
C ALA A 188 8.18 8.94 -34.80
N ASP A 189 7.56 10.00 -34.31
CA ASP A 189 8.15 11.33 -34.32
C ASP A 189 9.19 11.47 -33.21
N TYR A 190 10.45 11.63 -33.62
CA TYR A 190 11.56 11.81 -32.70
C TYR A 190 11.44 13.08 -31.83
N SER A 191 10.81 14.13 -32.34
CA SER A 191 10.61 15.37 -31.59
C SER A 191 9.60 15.19 -30.46
N GLU A 192 8.49 14.47 -30.72
CA GLU A 192 7.53 14.07 -29.70
C GLU A 192 8.20 13.12 -28.69
N PHE A 193 8.94 12.10 -29.15
CA PHE A 193 9.68 11.19 -28.29
C PHE A 193 10.64 11.92 -27.34
N SER A 194 11.44 12.85 -27.86
CA SER A 194 12.41 13.62 -27.07
C SER A 194 11.71 14.51 -26.03
N ARG A 195 10.60 15.16 -26.41
CA ARG A 195 9.78 15.95 -25.48
C ARG A 195 9.17 15.09 -24.36
N PHE A 196 8.73 13.87 -24.67
CA PHE A 196 8.24 12.92 -23.67
C PHE A 196 9.31 12.57 -22.64
N LEU A 197 10.52 12.26 -23.08
CA LEU A 197 11.63 11.99 -22.17
C LEU A 197 11.98 13.23 -21.35
N LYS A 198 12.04 14.41 -21.96
CA LYS A 198 12.31 15.67 -21.26
C LYS A 198 11.30 15.94 -20.13
N ILE A 199 10.01 15.73 -20.37
CA ILE A 199 8.98 16.02 -19.36
C ILE A 199 8.90 14.90 -18.33
N HIS A 200 8.76 13.66 -18.76
CA HIS A 200 8.49 12.55 -17.85
C HIS A 200 9.74 12.05 -17.14
N VAL A 201 10.89 11.99 -17.81
CA VAL A 201 12.12 11.41 -17.26
C VAL A 201 12.95 12.51 -16.60
N ASP A 202 13.41 13.51 -17.36
CA ASP A 202 14.23 14.59 -16.77
C ASP A 202 13.43 15.34 -15.71
N GLY A 203 12.16 15.65 -15.97
CA GLY A 203 11.33 16.36 -15.00
C GLY A 203 11.11 15.60 -13.69
N THR A 204 10.85 14.28 -13.77
CA THR A 204 10.76 13.42 -12.58
C THR A 204 12.10 13.34 -11.86
N PHE A 205 13.21 13.27 -12.59
CA PHE A 205 14.56 13.28 -12.01
C PHE A 205 14.85 14.56 -11.24
N LEU A 206 14.64 15.73 -11.87
CA LEU A 206 14.89 17.03 -11.26
C LEU A 206 14.08 17.21 -9.99
N LEU A 207 12.77 16.92 -10.05
CA LEU A 207 11.89 17.03 -8.90
C LEU A 207 12.28 16.07 -7.77
N THR A 208 12.51 14.79 -8.10
CA THR A 208 12.88 13.78 -7.09
C THR A 208 14.21 14.13 -6.43
N ARG A 209 15.22 14.54 -7.22
CA ARG A 209 16.54 14.92 -6.69
C ARG A 209 16.44 16.11 -5.73
N ILE A 210 15.76 17.18 -6.12
CA ILE A 210 15.63 18.40 -5.31
C ILE A 210 14.78 18.12 -4.06
N MET A 211 13.68 17.37 -4.18
CA MET A 211 12.85 16.98 -3.04
C MET A 211 13.62 16.11 -2.06
N SER A 212 14.34 15.09 -2.54
CA SER A 212 15.19 14.24 -1.69
C SER A 212 16.27 15.05 -0.99
N ALA A 213 16.95 15.96 -1.69
CA ALA A 213 17.97 16.84 -1.09
C ALA A 213 17.37 17.75 0.00
N THR A 214 16.19 18.30 -0.26
CA THR A 214 15.45 19.15 0.69
C THR A 214 15.02 18.35 1.92
N MET A 215 14.33 17.22 1.73
CA MET A 215 13.88 16.37 2.82
C MET A 215 15.06 15.84 3.66
N ARG A 216 16.22 15.56 3.05
CA ARG A 216 17.40 15.03 3.75
C ARG A 216 17.89 15.93 4.89
N VAL A 217 17.75 17.25 4.75
CA VAL A 217 18.19 18.21 5.78
C VAL A 217 17.08 18.60 6.76
N GLN A 218 15.84 18.18 6.53
CA GLN A 218 14.72 18.48 7.44
C GLN A 218 14.79 17.63 8.70
N GLU A 219 14.55 18.23 9.87
CA GLU A 219 14.39 17.46 11.09
C GLU A 219 13.32 16.37 10.93
N PRO A 220 13.66 15.09 11.25
CA PRO A 220 12.70 14.00 11.21
C PRO A 220 11.50 14.33 12.09
N LYS A 221 10.29 14.13 11.57
CA LYS A 221 9.07 14.22 12.37
C LYS A 221 8.63 12.82 12.77
N LEU A 222 8.21 12.72 14.03
CA LEU A 222 7.42 11.59 14.49
C LEU A 222 6.15 11.51 13.66
N ILE A 223 5.82 10.30 13.23
CA ILE A 223 4.67 10.05 12.38
C ILE A 223 3.45 9.86 13.27
N GLY A 224 2.64 10.90 13.47
CA GLY A 224 1.46 10.88 14.36
C GLY A 224 1.60 11.83 15.54
N SER A 225 0.50 12.09 16.27
CA SER A 225 0.55 12.97 17.46
C SER A 225 1.42 12.38 18.56
N LYS A 226 2.29 13.24 19.14
CA LYS A 226 3.13 13.09 20.35
C LYS A 226 3.19 11.65 20.93
N ASP A 227 4.35 11.00 20.79
CA ASP A 227 4.69 9.62 21.21
C ASP A 227 4.31 8.48 20.26
N SER A 228 4.45 8.73 18.97
CA SER A 228 4.32 7.67 17.98
C SER A 228 5.56 6.76 17.94
N GLY A 229 5.48 5.50 18.39
CA GLY A 229 6.47 4.44 18.14
C GLY A 229 6.67 4.11 16.65
N ARG A 230 6.06 4.89 15.74
CA ARG A 230 6.16 4.84 14.27
C ARG A 230 7.52 5.30 13.71
N GLY A 231 8.49 5.54 14.59
CA GLY A 231 9.76 6.17 14.26
C GLY A 231 9.56 7.58 13.70
N SER A 232 10.60 8.09 13.05
CA SER A 232 10.58 9.42 12.45
C SER A 232 10.84 9.33 10.95
N CYS A 233 10.10 10.09 10.14
CA CYS A 233 10.44 10.29 8.74
C CYS A 233 10.80 11.73 8.45
N ARG A 234 11.60 11.94 7.42
CA ARG A 234 11.91 13.27 6.90
C ARG A 234 11.00 13.69 5.74
N GLY A 235 10.37 12.72 5.07
CA GLY A 235 9.34 12.96 4.06
C GLY A 235 8.97 11.73 3.23
N SER A 236 7.94 11.86 2.39
CA SER A 236 7.48 10.84 1.45
C SER A 236 7.27 11.41 0.06
N ILE A 237 7.75 10.71 -0.97
CA ILE A 237 7.62 11.06 -2.37
C ILE A 237 6.82 9.95 -3.08
N VAL A 238 5.76 10.32 -3.79
CA VAL A 238 4.94 9.43 -4.61
C VAL A 238 5.01 9.89 -6.04
N ILE A 239 5.43 9.01 -6.95
CA ILE A 239 5.59 9.30 -8.37
C ILE A 239 4.52 8.54 -9.15
N LEU A 240 3.84 9.21 -10.07
CA LEU A 240 2.82 8.60 -10.91
C LEU A 240 3.45 7.94 -12.15
N GLY A 241 3.51 6.61 -12.13
CA GLY A 241 3.85 5.75 -13.25
C GLY A 241 2.68 5.54 -14.21
N SER A 242 2.48 4.29 -14.63
CA SER A 242 1.39 3.83 -15.51
C SER A 242 1.44 2.29 -15.60
N GLY A 243 0.35 1.62 -15.97
CA GLY A 243 0.39 0.24 -16.48
C GLY A 243 1.43 0.06 -17.59
N SER A 244 1.63 1.09 -18.42
CA SER A 244 2.67 1.13 -19.46
C SER A 244 4.12 1.13 -18.95
N SER A 245 4.32 1.13 -17.63
CA SER A 245 5.64 0.94 -17.01
C SER A 245 6.06 -0.54 -16.98
N PHE A 246 5.12 -1.46 -17.27
CA PHE A 246 5.34 -2.90 -17.26
C PHE A 246 4.99 -3.57 -18.59
N VAL A 247 4.06 -2.98 -19.34
CA VAL A 247 3.59 -3.51 -20.62
C VAL A 247 3.72 -2.47 -21.71
N ALA A 248 4.04 -2.91 -22.92
CA ALA A 248 4.07 -2.03 -24.08
C ALA A 248 2.67 -1.89 -24.68
N THR A 249 2.37 -0.69 -25.20
CA THR A 249 1.16 -0.43 -25.98
C THR A 249 1.57 -0.07 -27.41
N PRO A 250 0.98 -0.71 -28.44
CA PRO A 250 1.26 -0.37 -29.83
C PRO A 250 1.09 1.13 -30.08
N SER A 251 1.98 1.68 -30.91
CA SER A 251 1.97 3.09 -31.31
C SER A 251 2.20 4.13 -30.21
N MET A 252 2.64 3.70 -29.01
CA MET A 252 2.93 4.58 -27.86
C MET A 252 4.35 4.38 -27.32
N VAL A 253 5.34 4.28 -28.22
CA VAL A 253 6.74 4.01 -27.86
C VAL A 253 7.29 5.05 -26.88
N GLN A 254 7.03 6.34 -27.12
CA GLN A 254 7.46 7.45 -26.27
C GLN A 254 6.92 7.36 -24.85
N TYR A 255 5.64 7.00 -24.70
CA TYR A 255 4.99 6.89 -23.40
C TYR A 255 5.49 5.65 -22.64
N THR A 256 5.58 4.53 -23.34
CA THR A 256 6.05 3.25 -22.77
C THR A 256 7.50 3.39 -22.28
N THR A 257 8.40 3.92 -23.12
CA THR A 257 9.81 4.13 -22.75
C THR A 257 9.93 5.09 -21.57
N ALA A 258 9.24 6.22 -21.61
CA ALA A 258 9.26 7.20 -20.51
C ALA A 258 8.76 6.60 -19.19
N LYS A 259 7.69 5.81 -19.20
CA LYS A 259 7.12 5.21 -17.98
C LYS A 259 7.96 4.08 -17.40
N HIS A 260 8.64 3.29 -18.25
CA HIS A 260 9.67 2.36 -17.79
C HIS A 260 10.86 3.09 -17.15
N ALA A 261 11.30 4.20 -17.74
CA ALA A 261 12.39 5.01 -17.18
C ALA A 261 12.00 5.65 -15.83
N VAL A 262 10.78 6.17 -15.69
CA VAL A 262 10.23 6.69 -14.42
C VAL A 262 10.21 5.61 -13.34
N LEU A 263 9.79 4.39 -13.70
CA LEU A 263 9.82 3.25 -12.77
C LEU A 263 11.27 2.89 -12.39
N GLY A 264 12.20 2.90 -13.34
CA GLY A 264 13.63 2.68 -13.08
C GLY A 264 14.25 3.74 -12.18
N LEU A 265 13.87 5.01 -12.36
CA LEU A 265 14.33 6.11 -11.52
C LEU A 265 13.80 5.98 -10.09
N THR A 266 12.50 5.69 -9.95
CA THR A 266 11.89 5.46 -8.63
C THR A 266 12.58 4.30 -7.92
N LYS A 267 12.92 3.25 -8.68
CA LYS A 267 13.68 2.06 -8.25
C LYS A 267 15.11 2.32 -7.78
N ASN A 268 15.68 3.50 -8.04
CA ASN A 268 16.95 3.91 -7.45
C ASN A 268 16.73 4.85 -6.25
N ALA A 269 15.51 5.32 -6.00
CA ALA A 269 15.24 6.39 -5.06
C ALA A 269 14.54 6.00 -3.73
N GLY A 270 13.82 4.88 -3.54
CA GLY A 270 13.29 4.41 -2.21
C GLY A 270 13.32 2.90 -1.77
N GLU A 271 13.71 2.51 -0.54
CA GLU A 271 13.98 1.17 0.12
C GLU A 271 13.98 -0.28 -0.53
N PRO A 272 15.04 -1.14 -0.31
CA PRO A 272 15.13 -2.53 -0.82
C PRO A 272 14.33 -3.63 -0.06
N LYS A 273 13.92 -4.70 -0.78
CA LYS A 273 13.53 -6.01 -0.20
C LYS A 273 14.20 -7.20 -0.94
N PRO A 274 14.80 -8.20 -0.26
CA PRO A 274 15.49 -9.33 -0.91
C PRO A 274 14.66 -10.53 -1.38
N TRP A 275 13.34 -10.63 -1.14
CA TRP A 275 12.66 -11.95 -1.20
C TRP A 275 11.55 -12.13 -2.25
N PHE A 276 11.25 -11.14 -3.11
CA PHE A 276 10.11 -11.24 -4.05
C PHE A 276 10.47 -11.29 -5.56
N THR A 277 11.74 -11.15 -5.91
CA THR A 277 12.15 -11.05 -7.33
C THR A 277 12.25 -12.43 -8.01
N LEU A 278 12.43 -13.53 -7.26
CA LEU A 278 12.70 -14.84 -7.86
C LEU A 278 11.45 -15.59 -8.36
N SER A 279 10.26 -15.29 -7.84
CA SER A 279 9.03 -15.99 -8.24
C SER A 279 8.42 -15.51 -9.56
N CYS A 280 8.83 -14.34 -10.07
CA CYS A 280 8.28 -13.79 -11.32
C CYS A 280 9.07 -14.21 -12.57
N MET A 281 10.30 -14.71 -12.44
CA MET A 281 11.12 -15.12 -13.60
C MET A 281 10.97 -16.60 -13.97
N LEU A 282 10.61 -17.48 -13.03
CA LEU A 282 10.51 -18.93 -13.28
C LEU A 282 9.16 -19.39 -13.87
N LEU A 283 8.14 -18.52 -13.92
CA LEU A 283 6.83 -18.86 -14.51
C LEU A 283 6.68 -18.42 -15.99
N ALA A 284 7.72 -17.83 -16.59
CA ALA A 284 7.67 -17.35 -17.98
C ALA A 284 7.69 -18.46 -19.06
N SER A 285 7.67 -19.75 -18.68
CA SER A 285 7.72 -20.86 -19.64
C SER A 285 6.48 -21.75 -19.68
N PHE A 286 5.40 -21.44 -18.95
CA PHE A 286 4.13 -22.15 -19.12
C PHE A 286 2.96 -21.20 -19.29
N ARG A 287 2.23 -21.42 -20.39
CA ARG A 287 1.00 -20.75 -20.83
C ARG A 287 0.08 -20.35 -19.66
N GLU A 288 -0.11 -19.06 -19.45
CA GLU A 288 -1.39 -18.35 -19.57
C GLU A 288 -1.25 -16.89 -19.12
N PHE A 289 -1.78 -16.01 -19.95
CA PHE A 289 -1.62 -14.56 -19.93
C PHE A 289 -2.67 -13.95 -18.99
N TYR A 290 -2.49 -14.02 -17.68
CA TYR A 290 -3.37 -13.37 -16.70
C TYR A 290 -2.61 -12.27 -15.95
N VAL A 291 -2.84 -11.03 -16.39
CA VAL A 291 -2.17 -9.83 -15.88
C VAL A 291 -2.70 -9.45 -14.50
N LYS A 292 -1.79 -9.51 -13.51
CA LYS A 292 -1.84 -8.82 -12.21
C LYS A 292 -2.20 -7.34 -12.40
N LEU A 293 -3.46 -6.99 -12.23
CA LEU A 293 -4.00 -5.63 -12.32
C LEU A 293 -4.43 -5.14 -10.93
N THR A 294 -3.42 -4.76 -10.14
CA THR A 294 -3.37 -3.90 -8.93
C THR A 294 -2.23 -4.43 -8.06
N CYS A 295 -1.00 -4.27 -8.53
CA CYS A 295 0.16 -4.45 -7.67
C CYS A 295 0.82 -3.08 -7.56
N GLY A 296 0.37 -2.29 -6.57
CA GLY A 296 1.19 -1.25 -6.01
C GLY A 296 2.49 -1.91 -5.59
N THR A 297 3.51 -1.74 -6.41
CA THR A 297 4.77 -2.43 -6.21
C THR A 297 5.72 -1.44 -5.58
N THR A 298 5.79 -1.49 -4.25
CA THR A 298 6.92 -0.98 -3.48
C THR A 298 8.20 -1.59 -4.05
N TYR A 299 8.89 -0.86 -4.93
CA TYR A 299 10.15 -1.27 -5.54
C TYR A 299 11.23 -0.19 -5.34
N VAL A 300 12.14 -0.46 -4.41
CA VAL A 300 13.63 -0.31 -4.35
C VAL A 300 14.29 1.02 -4.82
N ALA A 301 15.57 1.31 -4.51
CA ALA A 301 15.76 2.34 -3.50
C ALA A 301 16.86 3.34 -3.26
N LEU A 302 18.07 3.05 -3.69
CA LEU A 302 19.17 2.77 -2.77
C LEU A 302 19.56 3.97 -1.89
N ASP A 303 19.26 5.18 -2.33
CA ASP A 303 19.91 6.41 -1.84
C ASP A 303 19.21 7.10 -0.66
N ASN A 304 17.89 6.92 -0.46
CA ASN A 304 17.12 7.76 0.48
C ASN A 304 16.66 7.05 1.76
N ALA A 305 16.69 5.71 1.78
CA ALA A 305 16.19 4.93 2.92
C ALA A 305 16.96 5.24 4.22
N ALA A 306 18.30 5.34 4.15
CA ALA A 306 19.14 5.69 5.29
C ALA A 306 18.86 7.09 5.88
N HIS A 307 18.16 7.95 5.13
CA HIS A 307 17.79 9.30 5.54
C HIS A 307 16.35 9.39 6.05
N GLY A 308 15.62 8.27 6.14
CA GLY A 308 14.22 8.25 6.58
C GLY A 308 13.27 8.93 5.59
N ILE A 309 13.60 8.89 4.30
CA ILE A 309 12.77 9.42 3.21
C ILE A 309 12.24 8.26 2.38
N ARG A 310 10.93 8.27 2.10
CA ARG A 310 10.26 7.22 1.33
C ARG A 310 10.03 7.69 -0.09
N VAL A 311 10.20 6.80 -1.06
CA VAL A 311 9.88 7.08 -2.47
C VAL A 311 9.14 5.88 -3.04
N ASN A 312 7.95 6.08 -3.59
CA ASN A 312 7.11 5.02 -4.17
C ASN A 312 6.61 5.41 -5.56
N CYS A 313 6.39 4.41 -6.42
CA CYS A 313 5.76 4.59 -7.73
C CYS A 313 4.36 4.00 -7.73
N LEU A 314 3.36 4.81 -8.07
CA LEU A 314 1.99 4.36 -8.27
C LEU A 314 1.73 4.21 -9.77
N CYS A 315 1.43 2.98 -10.20
CA CYS A 315 1.21 2.65 -11.62
C CYS A 315 -0.28 2.38 -11.90
N PRO A 316 -1.11 3.42 -12.08
CA PRO A 316 -2.52 3.22 -12.41
C PRO A 316 -2.66 2.61 -13.82
N SER A 317 -3.75 1.87 -14.01
CA SER A 317 -4.25 1.52 -15.34
C SER A 317 -4.98 2.75 -15.92
N TRP A 318 -6.09 2.56 -16.64
CA TRP A 318 -6.94 3.65 -17.09
C TRP A 318 -7.64 4.35 -15.91
N ALA A 319 -7.51 5.67 -15.84
CA ALA A 319 -8.19 6.51 -14.86
C ALA A 319 -8.97 7.64 -15.56
N ASP A 320 -10.18 7.93 -15.07
CA ASP A 320 -11.04 8.98 -15.62
C ASP A 320 -10.42 10.35 -15.37
N THR A 321 -9.78 10.87 -16.42
CA THR A 321 -8.99 12.10 -16.38
C THR A 321 -9.17 12.85 -17.69
N PRO A 322 -8.88 14.17 -17.73
CA PRO A 322 -8.87 14.92 -18.97
C PRO A 322 -8.00 14.31 -20.07
N MET A 323 -6.94 13.56 -19.71
CA MET A 323 -6.07 12.88 -20.66
C MET A 323 -6.81 11.75 -21.39
N VAL A 324 -7.51 10.88 -20.65
CA VAL A 324 -8.31 9.80 -21.23
C VAL A 324 -9.49 10.35 -22.01
N GLN A 325 -10.10 11.44 -21.54
CA GLN A 325 -11.21 12.06 -22.26
C GLN A 325 -10.77 12.63 -23.62
N ARG A 326 -9.63 13.33 -23.68
CA ARG A 326 -9.09 13.83 -24.96
C ARG A 326 -8.79 12.70 -25.94
N ALA A 327 -8.32 11.56 -25.44
CA ALA A 327 -8.08 10.40 -26.30
C ALA A 327 -9.39 9.81 -26.84
N ARG A 328 -10.48 9.77 -26.04
CA ARG A 328 -11.83 9.44 -26.53
C ARG A 328 -12.32 10.43 -27.58
N ASP A 329 -12.21 11.72 -27.29
CA ASP A 329 -12.65 12.79 -28.21
C ASP A 329 -11.85 12.80 -29.52
N GLY A 330 -10.58 12.34 -29.47
CA GLY A 330 -9.71 12.11 -30.62
C GLY A 330 -10.00 10.84 -31.42
N GLY A 331 -11.06 10.10 -31.09
CA GLY A 331 -11.52 8.92 -31.83
C GLY A 331 -10.87 7.59 -31.43
N VAL A 332 -10.14 7.53 -30.31
CA VAL A 332 -9.61 6.26 -29.78
C VAL A 332 -10.75 5.50 -29.09
N ASP A 333 -11.05 4.29 -29.57
CA ASP A 333 -12.04 3.40 -28.95
C ASP A 333 -11.49 2.73 -27.68
N ILE A 334 -11.35 3.54 -26.63
CA ILE A 334 -10.82 3.12 -25.33
C ILE A 334 -11.78 2.13 -24.65
N ASP A 335 -13.08 2.23 -24.89
CA ASP A 335 -14.10 1.41 -24.21
C ASP A 335 -14.02 -0.07 -24.61
N THR A 336 -13.68 -0.37 -25.86
CA THR A 336 -13.41 -1.74 -26.32
C THR A 336 -12.16 -2.31 -25.63
N TYR A 337 -11.08 -1.54 -25.50
CA TYR A 337 -9.88 -1.98 -24.78
C TYR A 337 -10.13 -2.17 -23.27
N ILE A 338 -10.93 -1.30 -22.63
CA ILE A 338 -11.29 -1.43 -21.22
C ILE A 338 -12.03 -2.75 -20.99
N LYS A 339 -13.06 -3.06 -21.79
CA LYS A 339 -13.82 -4.31 -21.67
C LYS A 339 -12.97 -5.56 -21.88
N ALA A 340 -11.97 -5.49 -22.74
CA ALA A 340 -11.10 -6.62 -23.07
C ALA A 340 -9.96 -6.82 -22.06
N LEU A 341 -9.37 -5.74 -21.53
CA LEU A 341 -8.10 -5.76 -20.80
C LEU A 341 -8.22 -5.40 -19.32
N VAL A 342 -9.33 -4.81 -18.87
CA VAL A 342 -9.54 -4.43 -17.47
C VAL A 342 -10.52 -5.41 -16.81
N PRO A 343 -10.07 -6.29 -15.89
CA PRO A 343 -10.93 -7.28 -15.23
C PRO A 343 -12.14 -6.67 -14.50
N LEU A 344 -12.01 -5.45 -13.99
CA LEU A 344 -13.10 -4.71 -13.33
C LEU A 344 -14.16 -4.19 -14.31
N GLY A 345 -13.92 -4.26 -15.63
CA GLY A 345 -14.86 -3.81 -16.66
C GLY A 345 -15.12 -2.31 -16.69
N ARG A 346 -14.39 -1.51 -15.89
CA ARG A 346 -14.48 -0.04 -15.82
C ARG A 346 -13.10 0.58 -15.62
N ILE A 347 -12.99 1.88 -15.89
CA ILE A 347 -11.82 2.68 -15.51
C ILE A 347 -11.87 3.06 -14.03
N ALA A 348 -10.71 3.32 -13.44
CA ALA A 348 -10.62 3.90 -12.10
C ALA A 348 -11.05 5.36 -12.12
N THR A 349 -11.57 5.90 -11.03
CA THR A 349 -11.75 7.35 -10.87
C THR A 349 -10.43 8.01 -10.46
N ALA A 350 -10.33 9.33 -10.63
CA ALA A 350 -9.16 10.07 -10.15
C ALA A 350 -9.01 9.99 -8.62
N GLU A 351 -10.14 9.92 -7.92
CA GLU A 351 -10.24 9.78 -6.47
C GLU A 351 -9.70 8.42 -6.00
N GLU A 352 -10.06 7.31 -6.66
CA GLU A 352 -9.53 5.97 -6.30
C GLU A 352 -7.99 5.91 -6.41
N VAL A 353 -7.43 6.59 -7.42
CA VAL A 353 -5.97 6.72 -7.58
C VAL A 353 -5.39 7.65 -6.51
N ALA A 354 -6.09 8.74 -6.19
CA ALA A 354 -5.67 9.68 -5.15
C ALA A 354 -5.65 9.04 -3.77
N ASP A 355 -6.67 8.29 -3.38
CA ASP A 355 -6.73 7.59 -2.10
C ASP A 355 -5.52 6.66 -1.92
N THR A 356 -5.10 6.00 -3.01
CA THR A 356 -3.90 5.17 -3.01
C THR A 356 -2.61 5.99 -2.90
N ALA A 357 -2.53 7.13 -3.61
CA ALA A 357 -1.38 8.04 -3.52
C ALA A 357 -1.24 8.65 -2.11
N ILE A 358 -2.36 9.05 -1.51
CA ILE A 358 -2.45 9.57 -0.16
C ILE A 358 -2.13 8.47 0.85
N PHE A 359 -2.56 7.23 0.59
CA PHE A 359 -2.13 6.07 1.38
C PHE A 359 -0.61 5.89 1.36
N PHE A 360 0.05 6.02 0.21
CA PHE A 360 1.52 6.01 0.17
C PHE A 360 2.13 7.24 0.86
N ALA A 361 1.38 8.33 1.04
CA ALA A 361 1.81 9.52 1.77
C ALA A 361 1.62 9.38 3.30
N GLY A 362 0.53 8.76 3.79
CA GLY A 362 0.19 8.57 5.22
C GLY A 362 0.40 7.14 5.76
N TYR A 363 0.11 6.91 7.05
CA TYR A 363 0.21 5.57 7.67
C TYR A 363 -0.99 5.26 8.61
N VAL A 364 -1.61 4.11 8.37
CA VAL A 364 -2.61 3.29 9.12
C VAL A 364 -3.75 4.02 9.86
N SER A 365 -4.99 3.78 9.44
CA SER A 365 -6.22 4.30 10.10
C SER A 365 -7.43 3.35 10.08
N SER A 366 -7.29 2.10 9.63
CA SER A 366 -8.41 1.13 9.47
C SER A 366 -7.94 -0.32 9.64
N PHE A 367 -8.86 -1.22 10.02
CA PHE A 367 -8.64 -2.68 10.04
C PHE A 367 -9.03 -3.33 8.70
N PRO A 368 -8.27 -4.32 8.18
CA PRO A 368 -6.91 -4.70 8.59
C PRO A 368 -5.93 -3.53 8.37
N ALA A 369 -4.79 -3.53 9.07
CA ALA A 369 -3.79 -2.50 8.82
C ALA A 369 -3.39 -2.54 7.34
N PRO A 370 -3.33 -1.39 6.64
CA PRO A 370 -3.05 -1.37 5.21
C PRO A 370 -1.75 -2.10 4.85
N GLY A 371 -1.83 -3.00 3.87
CA GLY A 371 -0.72 -3.88 3.48
C GLY A 371 -0.81 -5.29 4.05
N LEU A 372 -1.69 -5.52 5.05
CA LEU A 372 -2.01 -6.86 5.54
C LEU A 372 -3.30 -7.38 4.89
N ARG A 373 -3.38 -8.71 4.74
CA ARG A 373 -4.57 -9.39 4.22
C ARG A 373 -5.78 -9.16 5.14
N ARG A 374 -7.00 -9.12 4.58
CA ARG A 374 -8.23 -9.22 5.38
C ARG A 374 -8.31 -10.57 6.09
N THR A 375 -8.54 -10.52 7.39
CA THR A 375 -8.80 -11.70 8.23
C THR A 375 -10.19 -12.23 7.96
N VAL A 376 -10.33 -13.55 7.91
CA VAL A 376 -11.63 -14.21 7.84
C VAL A 376 -11.66 -15.28 8.92
N ARG A 377 -12.64 -15.19 9.81
CA ARG A 377 -12.96 -16.17 10.84
C ARG A 377 -14.13 -17.00 10.33
N HIS A 378 -13.99 -18.33 10.40
CA HIS A 378 -15.07 -19.27 10.12
C HIS A 378 -15.41 -20.01 11.42
N ILE A 379 -16.63 -19.84 11.91
CA ILE A 379 -17.11 -20.53 13.10
C ILE A 379 -17.87 -21.77 12.66
N THR A 380 -17.59 -22.89 13.31
CA THR A 380 -18.22 -24.19 13.02
C THR A 380 -19.04 -24.69 14.21
N GLY A 381 -20.11 -25.41 13.94
CA GLY A 381 -20.96 -26.07 14.93
C GLY A 381 -21.70 -27.24 14.29
N HIS A 382 -22.87 -27.58 14.80
CA HIS A 382 -23.65 -28.72 14.31
C HIS A 382 -25.05 -28.30 13.88
N ASN A 383 -25.59 -28.95 12.84
CA ASN A 383 -27.00 -28.81 12.49
C ASN A 383 -27.89 -29.73 13.36
N ALA A 384 -29.20 -29.72 13.13
CA ALA A 384 -30.17 -30.54 13.88
C ALA A 384 -29.91 -32.06 13.77
N GLU A 385 -29.21 -32.51 12.73
CA GLU A 385 -28.81 -33.92 12.55
C GLU A 385 -27.45 -34.26 13.17
N GLY A 386 -26.83 -33.32 13.90
CA GLY A 386 -25.52 -33.49 14.52
C GLY A 386 -24.35 -33.48 13.51
N LYS A 387 -24.55 -32.96 12.30
CA LYS A 387 -23.48 -32.83 11.29
C LYS A 387 -22.80 -31.48 11.38
N GLY A 388 -21.47 -31.48 11.23
CA GLY A 388 -20.65 -30.27 11.22
C GLY A 388 -21.05 -29.31 10.11
N ILE A 389 -21.28 -28.04 10.47
CA ILE A 389 -21.62 -26.94 9.55
C ILE A 389 -20.85 -25.67 9.92
N PHE A 390 -20.78 -24.72 8.99
CA PHE A 390 -20.35 -23.35 9.31
C PHE A 390 -21.54 -22.57 9.88
N LEU A 391 -21.39 -22.04 11.10
CA LEU A 391 -22.39 -21.19 11.76
C LEU A 391 -22.25 -19.74 11.31
N SER A 392 -21.01 -19.24 11.18
CA SER A 392 -20.74 -17.90 10.68
C SER A 392 -19.43 -17.81 9.89
N THR A 393 -19.33 -16.77 9.07
CA THR A 393 -18.10 -16.35 8.40
C THR A 393 -18.03 -14.83 8.45
N ASP A 394 -17.07 -14.31 9.20
CA ASP A 394 -16.93 -12.89 9.52
C ASP A 394 -15.43 -12.53 9.70
N ASP A 395 -15.11 -11.39 10.31
CA ASP A 395 -13.75 -10.95 10.59
C ASP A 395 -13.49 -10.63 12.09
N GLY A 396 -14.27 -11.22 12.99
CA GLY A 396 -14.25 -10.96 14.43
C GLY A 396 -15.32 -9.97 14.87
N ASP A 397 -15.65 -9.97 16.17
CA ASP A 397 -16.72 -9.14 16.73
C ASP A 397 -16.21 -7.82 17.32
N HIS A 398 -14.93 -7.76 17.71
CA HIS A 398 -14.35 -6.63 18.45
C HIS A 398 -13.06 -6.15 17.80
N HIS A 399 -13.09 -4.98 17.17
CA HIS A 399 -11.94 -4.30 16.58
C HIS A 399 -11.62 -3.01 17.33
N ARG A 400 -10.36 -2.83 17.71
CA ARG A 400 -9.92 -1.67 18.48
C ARG A 400 -8.59 -1.14 18.01
N ILE A 401 -8.55 0.17 17.82
CA ILE A 401 -7.32 0.89 17.59
C ILE A 401 -6.64 1.13 18.95
N ILE A 402 -5.40 0.67 19.11
CA ILE A 402 -4.64 0.69 20.36
C ILE A 402 -3.26 1.37 20.16
N GLY A 403 -2.71 1.90 21.26
CA GLY A 403 -1.40 2.57 21.28
C GLY A 403 -1.33 3.75 20.32
N ASP A 404 -2.20 4.76 20.47
CA ASP A 404 -2.21 5.97 19.63
C ASP A 404 -2.26 5.70 18.12
N LYS A 405 -3.15 4.79 17.72
CA LYS A 405 -3.37 4.36 16.34
C LYS A 405 -2.16 3.68 15.70
N GLN A 406 -1.35 3.00 16.49
CA GLN A 406 -0.17 2.27 16.02
C GLN A 406 -0.43 0.77 15.84
N ALA A 407 -1.41 0.22 16.55
CA ALA A 407 -1.82 -1.15 16.34
C ALA A 407 -3.33 -1.28 16.35
N ILE A 408 -3.82 -2.38 15.77
CA ILE A 408 -5.24 -2.71 15.77
C ILE A 408 -5.39 -4.09 16.37
N GLY A 409 -6.06 -4.15 17.52
CA GLY A 409 -6.50 -5.39 18.12
C GLY A 409 -7.78 -5.88 17.47
N ASN A 410 -7.83 -7.16 17.15
CA ASN A 410 -9.02 -7.87 16.68
C ASN A 410 -9.21 -9.12 17.54
N ILE A 411 -10.33 -9.22 18.27
CA ILE A 411 -10.66 -10.42 19.03
C ILE A 411 -11.28 -11.45 18.09
N ILE A 412 -10.57 -12.57 17.91
CA ILE A 412 -11.03 -13.67 17.07
C ILE A 412 -12.02 -14.54 17.83
N TYR A 413 -11.76 -14.86 19.10
CA TYR A 413 -12.69 -15.64 19.92
C TYR A 413 -12.34 -15.51 21.40
N SER A 414 -13.32 -15.67 22.29
CA SER A 414 -13.07 -15.72 23.73
C SER A 414 -14.07 -16.60 24.46
N THR A 415 -13.62 -17.27 25.52
CA THR A 415 -14.45 -18.08 26.42
C THR A 415 -14.33 -17.55 27.84
N ASN A 416 -15.38 -17.70 28.65
CA ASN A 416 -15.40 -17.32 30.07
C ASN A 416 -15.02 -18.45 31.03
N GLN A 417 -14.83 -19.66 30.50
CA GLN A 417 -14.55 -20.84 31.30
C GLN A 417 -13.71 -21.86 30.54
N THR A 418 -13.05 -22.73 31.32
CA THR A 418 -12.25 -23.85 30.88
C THR A 418 -12.56 -25.05 31.77
N PRO A 419 -13.12 -26.16 31.24
CA PRO A 419 -13.47 -26.38 29.83
C PRO A 419 -14.56 -25.43 29.31
N ALA A 420 -14.49 -25.04 28.03
CA ALA A 420 -15.51 -24.21 27.39
C ALA A 420 -16.82 -24.99 27.21
N ASP A 421 -17.97 -24.31 27.36
CA ASP A 421 -19.29 -24.88 27.09
C ASP A 421 -19.79 -24.39 25.74
N LEU A 422 -19.98 -25.35 24.82
CA LEU A 422 -20.43 -25.09 23.44
C LEU A 422 -21.90 -25.48 23.24
N ASN A 423 -22.59 -25.96 24.29
CA ASN A 423 -23.99 -26.36 24.18
C ASN A 423 -24.85 -25.14 23.91
N ASP A 424 -25.83 -25.29 23.01
CA ASP A 424 -26.77 -24.23 22.65
C ASP A 424 -26.08 -22.90 22.22
N ASP A 425 -24.84 -22.99 21.70
CA ASP A 425 -24.03 -21.86 21.23
C ASP A 425 -23.84 -20.77 22.32
N VAL A 426 -23.81 -21.16 23.61
CA VAL A 426 -23.69 -20.21 24.73
C VAL A 426 -22.37 -19.42 24.71
N ASP A 427 -21.29 -20.05 24.24
CA ASP A 427 -19.99 -19.41 24.07
C ASP A 427 -19.99 -18.38 22.94
N LEU A 428 -20.70 -18.64 21.83
CA LEU A 428 -20.85 -17.68 20.74
C LEU A 428 -21.57 -16.42 21.19
N LYS A 429 -22.64 -16.58 21.97
CA LYS A 429 -23.34 -15.44 22.56
C LYS A 429 -22.43 -14.66 23.49
N TYR A 430 -21.69 -15.36 24.37
CA TYR A 430 -20.74 -14.72 25.28
C TYR A 430 -19.66 -13.93 24.51
N ALA A 431 -18.98 -14.56 23.55
CA ALA A 431 -17.89 -13.97 22.78
C ALA A 431 -18.33 -12.70 22.03
N LYS A 432 -19.57 -12.69 21.52
CA LYS A 432 -20.13 -11.54 20.81
C LYS A 432 -20.52 -10.40 21.75
N GLU A 433 -21.13 -10.71 22.89
CA GLU A 433 -21.66 -9.70 23.82
C GLU A 433 -20.60 -9.12 24.77
N ASN A 434 -19.49 -9.84 24.98
CA ASN A 434 -18.48 -9.47 25.99
C ASN A 434 -17.11 -9.29 25.33
N GLU A 435 -16.69 -8.03 25.17
CA GLU A 435 -15.31 -7.72 24.74
C GLU A 435 -14.35 -8.03 25.89
N PRO A 436 -13.41 -8.99 25.75
CA PRO A 436 -12.53 -9.38 26.85
C PRO A 436 -11.47 -8.31 27.15
N GLY A 437 -11.02 -8.28 28.41
CA GLY A 437 -9.78 -7.60 28.84
C GLY A 437 -8.53 -8.19 28.18
N LEU A 438 -7.32 -7.91 28.69
CA LEU A 438 -6.09 -8.48 28.10
C LEU A 438 -6.11 -10.02 28.17
N HIS A 439 -6.47 -10.56 29.34
CA HIS A 439 -6.76 -11.97 29.58
C HIS A 439 -8.19 -12.15 30.12
N VAL A 440 -8.69 -13.39 30.14
CA VAL A 440 -9.99 -13.74 30.72
C VAL A 440 -9.79 -14.74 31.84
N HIS A 441 -10.25 -14.42 33.05
CA HIS A 441 -10.16 -15.34 34.18
C HIS A 441 -11.01 -16.59 33.95
N ASN A 442 -10.44 -17.74 34.30
CA ASN A 442 -10.94 -19.09 34.03
C ASN A 442 -11.18 -19.40 32.53
N GLY A 443 -10.83 -18.51 31.61
CA GLY A 443 -11.21 -18.59 30.21
C GLY A 443 -10.03 -18.58 29.25
N SER A 444 -10.33 -18.23 28.00
CA SER A 444 -9.35 -18.05 26.95
C SER A 444 -9.69 -16.87 26.07
N VAL A 445 -8.67 -16.27 25.45
CA VAL A 445 -8.86 -15.27 24.40
C VAL A 445 -7.86 -15.48 23.28
N ALA A 446 -8.37 -15.62 22.05
CA ALA A 446 -7.59 -15.58 20.83
C ALA A 446 -7.76 -14.18 20.21
N ARG A 447 -6.67 -13.43 20.12
CA ARG A 447 -6.65 -12.10 19.53
C ARG A 447 -5.57 -11.98 18.50
N MET A 448 -5.85 -11.21 17.48
CA MET A 448 -4.87 -10.85 16.48
C MET A 448 -4.56 -9.37 16.60
N ILE A 449 -3.29 -9.03 16.48
CA ILE A 449 -2.84 -7.66 16.53
C ILE A 449 -2.10 -7.36 15.23
N ASP A 450 -2.60 -6.36 14.52
CA ASP A 450 -1.93 -5.75 13.39
C ASP A 450 -1.08 -4.61 13.93
N PHE A 451 0.24 -4.73 13.83
CA PHE A 451 1.19 -3.70 14.19
C PHE A 451 1.50 -2.84 12.97
N GLY A 452 1.44 -1.53 13.14
CA GLY A 452 1.96 -0.59 12.16
C GLY A 452 3.48 -0.69 12.01
N PRO A 453 4.05 -0.06 10.97
CA PRO A 453 5.49 -0.01 10.76
C PRO A 453 6.28 0.51 11.97
N ASN A 454 7.37 -0.18 12.31
CA ASN A 454 8.32 0.14 13.39
C ASN A 454 7.73 0.17 14.81
N VAL A 455 6.48 -0.24 14.99
CA VAL A 455 5.78 -0.08 16.26
C VAL A 455 6.44 -0.90 17.36
N LEU A 456 6.80 -0.21 18.44
CA LEU A 456 7.26 -0.79 19.69
C LEU A 456 6.11 -0.74 20.69
N SER A 457 5.66 -1.90 21.17
CA SER A 457 4.65 -1.94 22.22
C SER A 457 5.22 -1.45 23.56
N PRO A 458 4.37 -0.92 24.44
CA PRO A 458 4.69 -0.77 25.85
C PRO A 458 5.20 -2.07 26.47
N MET A 459 6.08 -1.96 27.47
CA MET A 459 6.42 -3.09 28.33
C MET A 459 5.18 -3.48 29.11
N HIS A 460 4.77 -4.74 29.06
CA HIS A 460 3.57 -5.20 29.76
C HIS A 460 3.66 -6.66 30.16
N ARG A 461 2.84 -7.03 31.16
CA ARG A 461 2.68 -8.39 31.67
C ARG A 461 1.20 -8.71 31.86
N ALA A 462 0.74 -9.76 31.20
CA ALA A 462 -0.48 -10.47 31.56
C ALA A 462 -0.12 -11.66 32.46
N VAL A 463 -0.94 -11.95 33.47
CA VAL A 463 -0.77 -13.14 34.33
C VAL A 463 -1.45 -14.32 33.65
N SER A 464 -0.87 -14.76 32.55
CA SER A 464 -1.41 -15.80 31.68
C SER A 464 -0.30 -16.65 31.06
N LEU A 465 -0.73 -17.74 30.41
CA LEU A 465 0.09 -18.49 29.48
C LEU A 465 -0.28 -18.05 28.06
N ASP A 466 0.66 -17.42 27.34
CA ASP A 466 0.40 -16.83 26.04
C ASP A 466 1.17 -17.55 24.93
N TYR A 467 0.46 -17.89 23.86
CA TYR A 467 1.07 -18.31 22.60
C TYR A 467 1.04 -17.14 21.63
N GLY A 468 2.19 -16.47 21.49
CA GLY A 468 2.40 -15.41 20.49
C GLY A 468 2.96 -16.00 19.21
N VAL A 469 2.23 -15.89 18.10
CA VAL A 469 2.58 -16.47 16.80
C VAL A 469 2.74 -15.36 15.78
N VAL A 470 3.88 -15.30 15.10
CA VAL A 470 4.07 -14.34 13.99
C VAL A 470 3.36 -14.89 12.75
N LEU A 471 2.30 -14.23 12.32
CA LEU A 471 1.55 -14.62 11.13
C LEU A 471 2.06 -13.93 9.87
N GLU A 472 2.45 -12.65 9.96
CA GLU A 472 3.01 -11.88 8.86
C GLU A 472 4.10 -10.93 9.40
N GLY A 473 5.30 -10.97 8.82
CA GLY A 473 6.39 -10.05 9.17
C GLY A 473 7.49 -10.63 10.07
N GLU A 474 8.26 -9.73 10.68
CA GLU A 474 9.35 -10.00 11.61
C GLU A 474 9.22 -9.11 12.86
N PHE A 475 9.30 -9.73 14.03
CA PHE A 475 9.11 -9.05 15.30
C PHE A 475 10.29 -9.32 16.21
N LYS A 476 10.76 -8.30 16.92
CA LYS A 476 11.68 -8.48 18.03
C LYS A 476 10.87 -8.57 19.33
N LEU A 477 11.02 -9.69 20.02
CA LEU A 477 10.55 -9.90 21.38
C LEU A 477 11.64 -9.42 22.34
N ILE A 478 11.31 -8.50 23.23
CA ILE A 478 12.24 -7.90 24.21
C ILE A 478 11.69 -8.17 25.61
N LEU A 479 12.52 -8.69 26.51
CA LEU A 479 12.15 -8.95 27.91
C LEU A 479 12.63 -7.81 28.82
N ASP A 480 12.05 -7.70 30.01
CA ASP A 480 12.47 -6.75 31.06
C ASP A 480 13.91 -6.97 31.55
N SER A 481 14.48 -8.16 31.33
CA SER A 481 15.90 -8.46 31.54
C SER A 481 16.84 -7.78 30.52
N GLY A 482 16.29 -7.22 29.44
CA GLY A 482 17.03 -6.70 28.29
C GLY A 482 17.39 -7.76 27.23
N GLU A 483 17.05 -9.03 27.45
CA GLU A 483 17.19 -10.06 26.42
C GLU A 483 16.23 -9.83 25.26
N GLU A 484 16.73 -10.00 24.03
CA GLU A 484 15.92 -9.86 22.82
C GLU A 484 16.11 -11.02 21.83
N ARG A 485 15.04 -11.36 21.11
CA ARG A 485 15.06 -12.34 20.00
C ARG A 485 14.21 -11.86 18.84
N ILE A 486 14.67 -12.10 17.62
CA ILE A 486 13.89 -11.86 16.41
C ILE A 486 13.09 -13.12 16.10
N MET A 487 11.78 -12.96 16.00
CA MET A 487 10.80 -13.94 15.56
C MET A 487 10.36 -13.64 14.13
N ARG A 488 10.31 -14.67 13.29
CA ARG A 488 9.88 -14.61 11.89
C ARG A 488 8.55 -15.31 11.71
N GLN A 489 7.94 -15.13 10.54
CA GLN A 489 6.69 -15.80 10.18
C GLN A 489 6.74 -17.31 10.49
N GLY A 490 5.77 -17.79 11.27
CA GLY A 490 5.66 -19.16 11.75
C GLY A 490 6.32 -19.42 13.11
N ASP A 491 7.18 -18.52 13.60
CA ASP A 491 7.77 -18.65 14.92
C ASP A 491 6.73 -18.39 16.03
N VAL A 492 6.89 -19.12 17.14
CA VAL A 492 5.98 -19.09 18.28
C VAL A 492 6.75 -18.79 19.55
N SER A 493 6.30 -17.78 20.30
CA SER A 493 6.71 -17.52 21.67
C SER A 493 5.71 -18.14 22.61
N VAL A 494 6.21 -18.85 23.62
CA VAL A 494 5.42 -19.30 24.77
C VAL A 494 5.76 -18.39 25.95
N ASN A 495 4.93 -17.38 26.19
CA ASN A 495 5.12 -16.45 27.30
C ASN A 495 4.47 -17.01 28.56
N ARG A 496 5.24 -17.08 29.65
CA ARG A 496 4.82 -17.65 30.94
C ARG A 496 4.71 -16.56 31.99
N SER A 497 3.82 -15.61 31.76
CA SER A 497 3.63 -14.41 32.58
C SER A 497 4.90 -13.55 32.74
N SER A 498 5.77 -13.52 31.73
CA SER A 498 6.93 -12.62 31.72
C SER A 498 6.56 -11.25 31.14
N ALA A 499 7.18 -10.18 31.68
CA ALA A 499 7.02 -8.85 31.12
C ALA A 499 7.80 -8.74 29.81
N HIS A 500 7.16 -8.18 28.78
CA HIS A 500 7.75 -8.15 27.46
C HIS A 500 7.26 -6.97 26.61
N GLN A 501 8.01 -6.71 25.53
CA GLN A 501 7.67 -5.79 24.45
C GLN A 501 7.76 -6.49 23.10
N TRP A 502 6.91 -6.05 22.19
CA TRP A 502 6.90 -6.43 20.79
C TRP A 502 7.34 -5.25 19.95
N HIS A 503 8.40 -5.42 19.17
CA HIS A 503 8.85 -4.43 18.20
C HIS A 503 8.67 -4.97 16.78
N ASN A 504 7.76 -4.38 16.02
CA ASN A 504 7.59 -4.70 14.61
C ASN A 504 8.77 -4.14 13.80
N ILE A 505 9.70 -5.01 13.42
CA ILE A 505 10.86 -4.67 12.59
C ILE A 505 10.67 -5.08 11.13
N THR A 506 9.45 -5.47 10.74
CA THR A 506 9.13 -5.96 9.40
C THR A 506 9.59 -4.96 8.34
N GLY A 507 10.44 -5.43 7.43
CA GLY A 507 11.01 -4.57 6.39
C GLY A 507 11.82 -3.42 6.98
N ASN A 508 12.63 -3.68 8.00
CA ASN A 508 13.41 -2.66 8.71
C ASN A 508 12.52 -1.54 9.33
N GLY A 509 11.32 -1.91 9.77
CA GLY A 509 10.36 -1.01 10.40
C GLY A 509 9.48 -0.21 9.42
N THR A 510 9.49 -0.51 8.12
CA THR A 510 8.69 0.24 7.13
C THR A 510 7.39 -0.45 6.72
N MET A 511 7.19 -1.71 7.15
CA MET A 511 6.00 -2.50 6.84
C MET A 511 5.17 -2.84 8.09
N PRO A 512 3.85 -3.01 7.93
CA PRO A 512 3.04 -3.59 9.00
C PRO A 512 3.42 -5.05 9.24
N GLY A 513 3.09 -5.53 10.42
CA GLY A 513 3.23 -6.94 10.79
C GLY A 513 1.99 -7.42 11.54
N ARG A 514 1.81 -8.74 11.62
CA ARG A 514 0.67 -9.37 12.28
C ARG A 514 1.08 -10.48 13.20
N MET A 515 0.53 -10.45 14.41
CA MET A 515 0.69 -11.52 15.39
C MET A 515 -0.66 -12.03 15.88
N LEU A 516 -0.75 -13.35 16.08
CA LEU A 516 -1.84 -13.99 16.80
C LEU A 516 -1.37 -14.26 18.24
N PHE A 517 -2.19 -13.92 19.21
CA PHE A 517 -1.99 -14.24 20.60
C PHE A 517 -3.15 -15.10 21.10
N ILE A 518 -2.83 -16.23 21.71
CA ILE A 518 -3.80 -17.05 22.43
C ILE A 518 -3.40 -17.03 23.88
N LEU A 519 -4.23 -16.43 24.73
CA LEU A 519 -3.98 -16.30 26.16
C LEU A 519 -4.91 -17.25 26.90
N LEU A 520 -4.32 -18.05 27.80
CA LEU A 520 -5.02 -18.94 28.72
C LEU A 520 -4.84 -18.44 30.14
N ASP A 521 -5.90 -18.52 30.95
CA ASP A 521 -5.77 -18.24 32.38
C ASP A 521 -4.78 -19.21 33.04
N CYS A 522 -4.08 -18.73 34.05
CA CYS A 522 -3.10 -19.53 34.77
C CYS A 522 -3.15 -19.27 36.27
N LYS A 523 -2.64 -20.23 37.04
CA LYS A 523 -2.44 -20.00 38.48
C LYS A 523 -1.40 -18.88 38.67
N PRO A 524 -1.54 -18.01 39.69
CA PRO A 524 -0.57 -16.97 39.96
C PRO A 524 0.86 -17.50 40.00
N VAL A 525 1.76 -16.84 39.27
CA VAL A 525 3.19 -17.17 39.30
C VAL A 525 3.80 -16.53 40.53
N VAL A 526 4.45 -17.33 41.37
CA VAL A 526 5.10 -16.86 42.60
C VAL A 526 6.61 -16.98 42.47
N ILE A 527 7.32 -15.86 42.59
CA ILE A 527 8.77 -15.79 42.58
C ILE A 527 9.24 -15.21 43.91
N ASN A 528 10.12 -15.91 44.62
CA ASN A 528 10.63 -15.51 45.94
C ASN A 528 9.52 -15.16 46.96
N GLY A 529 8.39 -15.87 46.91
CA GLY A 529 7.25 -15.66 47.80
C GLY A 529 6.34 -14.49 47.40
N VAL A 530 6.64 -13.78 46.31
CA VAL A 530 5.81 -12.68 45.79
C VAL A 530 5.06 -13.15 44.55
N ALA A 531 3.75 -13.01 44.55
CA ALA A 531 2.93 -13.26 43.38
C ALA A 531 3.12 -12.13 42.35
N LEU A 532 3.37 -12.51 41.10
CA LEU A 532 3.46 -11.55 40.00
C LEU A 532 2.08 -10.97 39.71
N GLY A 533 2.01 -9.64 39.61
CA GLY A 533 0.82 -8.91 39.21
C GLY A 533 0.75 -8.67 37.71
N GLN A 534 -0.44 -8.28 37.24
CA GLN A 534 -0.60 -7.71 35.91
C GLN A 534 0.01 -6.30 35.86
N GLU A 535 0.71 -6.00 34.78
CA GLU A 535 1.35 -4.71 34.53
C GLU A 535 0.99 -4.27 33.11
N LEU A 536 0.02 -3.36 32.96
CA LEU A 536 -0.41 -2.89 31.62
C LEU A 536 0.24 -1.58 31.20
N ASN A 537 0.76 -0.79 32.14
CA ASN A 537 1.38 0.51 31.87
C ASN A 537 0.52 1.37 30.92
N GLU A 538 1.08 1.85 29.81
CA GLU A 538 0.39 2.68 28.82
C GLU A 538 -0.78 1.97 28.11
N LEU A 539 -0.87 0.64 28.23
CA LEU A 539 -2.00 -0.12 27.69
C LEU A 539 -3.24 -0.11 28.61
N GLN A 540 -3.10 0.30 29.87
CA GLN A 540 -4.17 0.25 30.88
C GLN A 540 -5.50 0.88 30.38
N PRO A 541 -5.53 2.09 29.78
CA PRO A 541 -6.79 2.73 29.36
C PRO A 541 -7.57 1.94 28.30
N TYR A 542 -6.91 1.07 27.54
CA TYR A 542 -7.55 0.27 26.50
C TYR A 542 -8.27 -0.97 27.05
N TYR A 543 -7.98 -1.34 28.30
CA TYR A 543 -8.51 -2.56 28.94
C TYR A 543 -9.30 -2.27 30.22
N GLU A 544 -9.33 -1.03 30.71
CA GLU A 544 -10.16 -0.65 31.86
C GLU A 544 -11.65 -0.95 31.64
N GLY A 545 -12.28 -1.51 32.67
CA GLY A 545 -13.71 -1.84 32.70
C GLY A 545 -14.10 -3.10 31.94
N ARG A 546 -13.13 -3.96 31.57
CA ARG A 546 -13.34 -5.21 30.83
C ARG A 546 -12.77 -6.42 31.57
#